data_AF-A0A060C620-F1
#
_entry.id   AF-A0A060C620-F1
#
_cell.length_a   1.000
_cell.length_b   1.000
_cell.length_c   1.000
_cell.angle_alpha   90.00
_cell.angle_beta   90.00
_cell.angle_gamma   90.00
#
_symmetry.space_group_name_H-M   'P 1'
#
loop_
_entity.id
_entity.type
_entity.pdbx_description
1 polymer ?
#
loop_
_entity_poly.entity_id
_entity_poly.type
_entity_poly.pdbx_seq_one_letter_code
_entity_poly.pdbx_strand_id
1 'polypeptide(L)' 'MIGRLLSVCLLVWLLPAPAMAQDAAEVSADEWAAYMSSFVGSDGRVIDDANGDISHSEGQGYGLLLAWLAGNRG' A
#
# COMPACT_ATOMS: atom_id res chain seq x y z
N MET A 1 -9.13 50.71 -10.41
CA MET A 1 -8.96 49.47 -11.21
C MET A 1 -8.09 48.43 -10.51
N ILE A 2 -6.95 48.81 -9.91
CA ILE A 2 -6.03 47.92 -9.16
C ILE A 2 -6.67 47.13 -8.01
N GLY A 3 -7.58 47.74 -7.22
CA GLY A 3 -8.24 47.04 -6.10
C GLY A 3 -9.15 45.87 -6.54
N ARG A 4 -9.78 45.95 -7.71
CA ARG A 4 -10.60 44.85 -8.26
C ARG A 4 -9.74 43.67 -8.71
N LEU A 5 -8.54 43.95 -9.25
CA LEU A 5 -7.59 42.92 -9.66
C LEU A 5 -7.00 42.17 -8.44
N LEU A 6 -6.67 42.90 -7.37
CA LEU A 6 -6.18 42.30 -6.12
C LEU A 6 -7.22 41.41 -5.44
N SER A 7 -8.50 41.81 -5.42
CA SER A 7 -9.58 40.99 -4.85
C SER A 7 -9.84 39.70 -5.65
N VAL A 8 -9.71 39.73 -6.98
CA VAL A 8 -9.87 38.53 -7.82
C VAL A 8 -8.72 37.55 -7.60
N CYS A 9 -7.47 38.02 -7.50
CA CYS A 9 -6.33 37.15 -7.19
C CYS A 9 -6.45 36.51 -5.80
N LEU A 10 -6.95 37.25 -4.80
CA LEU A 10 -7.18 36.72 -3.45
C LEU A 10 -8.28 35.65 -3.42
N LEU A 11 -9.34 35.82 -4.21
CA LEU A 11 -10.43 34.84 -4.34
C LEU A 11 -10.00 33.55 -5.03
N VAL A 12 -9.08 33.61 -5.99
CA VAL A 12 -8.51 32.42 -6.65
C VAL A 12 -7.61 31.62 -5.72
N TRP A 13 -6.92 32.28 -4.79
CA TRP A 13 -6.03 31.64 -3.80
C TRP A 13 -6.78 30.94 -2.66
N LEU A 14 -8.06 31.28 -2.45
CA LEU A 14 -8.96 30.67 -1.48
C LEU A 14 -9.72 29.46 -2.04
N LEU A 15 -9.55 29.13 -3.33
CA LEU A 15 -10.12 27.91 -3.88
C LEU A 15 -9.37 26.70 -3.31
N PRO A 16 -10.06 25.73 -2.71
CA PRO A 16 -9.42 24.51 -2.24
C PRO A 16 -8.81 23.79 -3.45
N ALA A 17 -7.50 23.55 -3.41
CA ALA A 17 -6.85 22.71 -4.40
C ALA A 17 -7.47 21.31 -4.35
N PRO A 18 -7.65 20.63 -5.50
CA PRO A 18 -8.05 19.24 -5.48
C PRO A 18 -7.02 18.45 -4.68
N ALA A 19 -7.46 17.77 -3.62
CA ALA A 19 -6.62 16.83 -2.92
C ALA A 19 -6.27 15.71 -3.91
N MET A 20 -4.99 15.64 -4.31
CA MET A 20 -4.52 14.51 -5.09
C MET A 20 -4.54 13.29 -4.18
N ALA A 21 -5.33 12.29 -4.53
CA ALA A 21 -5.27 11.00 -3.86
C ALA A 21 -3.84 10.45 -4.03
N GLN A 22 -3.20 10.10 -2.92
CA GLN A 22 -1.99 9.31 -2.98
C GLN A 22 -2.38 7.90 -3.44
N ASP A 23 -1.61 7.36 -4.39
CA ASP A 23 -1.76 5.97 -4.78
C ASP A 23 -1.71 5.10 -3.52
N ALA A 24 -2.67 4.19 -3.39
CA ALA A 24 -2.64 3.23 -2.30
C ALA A 24 -1.36 2.40 -2.43
N ALA A 25 -0.73 2.08 -1.30
CA ALA A 25 0.35 1.10 -1.32
C ALA A 25 -0.21 -0.20 -1.91
N GLU A 26 0.41 -0.66 -2.99
CA GLU A 26 0.03 -1.89 -3.71
C GLU A 26 1.26 -2.78 -3.77
N VAL A 27 1.05 -4.08 -3.57
CA VAL A 27 2.07 -5.09 -3.83
C VAL A 27 1.83 -5.56 -5.26
N SER A 28 2.80 -5.37 -6.14
CA SER A 28 2.66 -5.83 -7.53
C SER A 28 2.54 -7.35 -7.60
N ALA A 29 2.00 -7.86 -8.72
CA ALA A 29 1.88 -9.30 -8.95
C ALA A 29 3.24 -10.02 -8.87
N ASP A 30 4.31 -9.40 -9.36
CA ASP A 30 5.67 -9.97 -9.33
C ASP A 30 6.24 -10.00 -7.90
N GLU A 31 6.03 -8.95 -7.11
CA GLU A 31 6.44 -8.93 -5.69
C GLU A 31 5.65 -9.94 -4.87
N TRP A 32 4.34 -10.08 -5.13
CA TRP A 32 3.52 -11.10 -4.48
C TRP A 32 3.98 -12.51 -4.84
N ALA A 33 4.27 -12.77 -6.11
CA ALA A 33 4.78 -14.06 -6.56
C ALA A 33 6.14 -14.39 -5.92
N ALA A 34 7.04 -13.41 -5.83
CA ALA A 34 8.34 -13.57 -5.17
C ALA A 34 8.19 -13.85 -3.67
N TYR A 35 7.27 -13.16 -2.99
CA TYR A 35 6.96 -13.42 -1.59
C TYR A 35 6.42 -14.83 -1.38
N MET A 36 5.44 -15.25 -2.19
CA MET A 36 4.87 -16.59 -2.15
C MET A 36 5.93 -17.67 -2.35
N SER A 37 6.81 -17.50 -3.36
CA SER A 37 7.84 -18.49 -3.67
C SER A 37 8.93 -18.60 -2.61
N SER A 38 9.20 -17.50 -1.90
CA SER A 38 10.30 -17.44 -0.93
C SER A 38 9.84 -17.84 0.47
N PHE A 39 8.62 -17.46 0.86
CA PHE A 39 8.20 -17.51 2.26
C PHE A 39 6.88 -18.23 2.51
N VAL A 40 6.12 -18.67 1.49
CA VAL A 40 4.82 -19.31 1.72
C VAL A 40 4.86 -20.79 1.34
N GLY A 41 4.64 -21.65 2.35
CA GLY A 41 4.54 -23.09 2.17
C GLY A 41 3.25 -23.50 1.44
N SER A 42 3.23 -24.73 0.91
CA SER A 42 2.04 -25.29 0.23
C SER A 42 0.81 -25.44 1.14
N ASP A 43 1.03 -25.45 2.46
CA ASP A 43 -0.02 -25.46 3.49
C ASP A 43 -0.47 -24.04 3.90
N GLY A 44 0.03 -22.99 3.23
CA GLY A 44 -0.31 -21.59 3.46
C GLY A 44 0.42 -20.97 4.65
N ARG A 45 1.40 -21.64 5.25
CA ARG A 45 2.23 -21.07 6.31
C ARG A 45 3.23 -20.08 5.75
N VAL A 46 3.33 -18.90 6.37
CA VAL A 46 4.50 -18.02 6.21
C VAL A 46 5.66 -18.60 7.02
N ILE A 47 6.73 -19.00 6.34
CA ILE A 47 7.90 -19.70 6.86
C ILE A 47 9.02 -18.68 7.07
N ASP A 48 9.58 -18.68 8.29
CA ASP A 48 10.83 -17.98 8.61
C ASP A 48 12.00 -18.94 8.32
N ASP A 49 12.62 -18.77 7.15
CA ASP A 49 13.75 -19.56 6.66
C ASP A 49 15.07 -19.25 7.39
N ALA A 50 15.12 -18.13 8.12
CA ALA A 50 16.25 -17.74 8.94
C ALA A 50 16.19 -18.33 10.37
N ASN A 51 15.04 -18.89 10.77
CA ASN A 51 14.81 -19.40 12.13
C ASN A 51 14.27 -20.85 12.16
N GLY A 52 14.78 -21.70 11.27
CA GLY A 52 14.51 -23.14 11.29
C GLY A 52 13.13 -23.53 10.74
N ASP A 53 12.65 -22.81 9.73
CA ASP A 53 11.41 -23.07 8.99
C ASP A 53 10.13 -23.06 9.86
N ILE A 54 10.17 -22.33 10.97
CA ILE A 54 9.01 -22.15 11.85
C ILE A 54 8.09 -21.04 11.35
N SER A 55 6.87 -21.00 11.88
CA SER A 55 5.92 -19.92 11.60
C SER A 55 5.53 -19.21 12.87
N HIS A 56 5.43 -17.90 12.78
CA HIS A 56 4.96 -17.02 13.84
C HIS A 56 3.59 -16.42 13.47
N SER A 57 2.79 -16.05 14.47
CA SER A 57 1.55 -15.31 14.24
C SER A 57 1.79 -13.97 13.56
N GLU A 58 2.92 -13.31 13.83
CA GLU A 58 3.34 -12.07 13.16
C GLU A 58 3.52 -12.28 11.65
N GLY A 59 4.28 -13.31 11.25
CA GLY A 59 4.48 -13.64 9.84
C GLY A 59 3.16 -13.93 9.12
N GLN A 60 2.25 -14.67 9.77
CA GLN A 60 0.91 -14.92 9.22
C GLN A 60 0.09 -13.63 9.08
N GLY A 61 0.21 -12.71 10.05
CA GLY A 61 -0.43 -11.39 9.97
C GLY A 61 0.08 -10.56 8.80
N TYR A 62 1.40 -10.53 8.59
CA TYR A 62 1.98 -9.85 7.42
C TYR A 62 1.61 -10.53 6.11
N GLY A 63 1.56 -11.85 6.05
CA GLY A 63 1.10 -12.58 4.87
C GLY A 63 -0.33 -12.17 4.47
N LEU A 64 -1.23 -12.05 5.44
CA LEU A 64 -2.59 -11.57 5.19
C LEU A 64 -2.64 -10.12 4.70
N LEU A 65 -1.83 -9.24 5.29
CA LEU A 65 -1.73 -7.84 4.86
C LEU A 65 -1.19 -7.72 3.43
N LEU A 66 -0.12 -8.44 3.11
CA LEU A 66 0.48 -8.44 1.78
C LEU A 66 -0.46 -9.04 0.72
N ALA A 67 -1.20 -10.10 1.06
CA ALA A 67 -2.22 -10.66 0.18
C ALA A 67 -3.31 -9.61 -0.14
N TRP A 68 -3.78 -8.87 0.88
CA TRP A 68 -4.75 -7.78 0.68
C TRP A 68 -4.21 -6.66 -0.21
N LEU A 69 -2.96 -6.23 0.03
CA LEU A 69 -2.28 -5.21 -0.78
C LEU A 69 -2.00 -5.68 -2.22
N ALA A 70 -1.87 -6.99 -2.44
CA ALA A 70 -1.73 -7.60 -3.76
C ALA A 70 -3.08 -7.87 -4.46
N GLY A 71 -4.20 -7.48 -3.82
CA GLY A 71 -5.54 -7.77 -4.33
C GLY A 71 -5.92 -9.26 -4.28
N ASN A 72 -5.15 -10.11 -3.60
CA ASN A 72 -5.35 -11.54 -3.49
C ASN A 72 -6.18 -11.87 -2.23
N ARG A 73 -7.41 -12.33 -2.43
CA ARG A 73 -8.39 -12.52 -1.34
C ARG A 73 -8.69 -13.99 -1.00
N GLY A 74 -7.95 -14.94 -1.58
CA GLY A 74 -8.12 -16.39 -1.39
C GLY A 74 -8.06 -17.18 -2.68
#